data_AF-A0A2N0QGZ9-F1
#
_entry.id   AF-A0A2N0QGZ9-F1
#
_cell.length_a   1.000
_cell.length_b   1.000
_cell.length_c   1.000
_cell.angle_alpha   90.00
_cell.angle_beta   90.00
_cell.angle_gamma   90.00
#
_symmetry.space_group_name_H-M   'P 1'
#
loop_
_entity.id
_entity.type
_entity.pdbx_description
1 polymer ?
#
loop_
_entity_poly.entity_id
_entity_poly.type
_entity_poly.pdbx_seq_one_letter_code
_entity_poly.pdbx_strand_id
1 'polypeptide(L)'
;MLIADSKAMNQTLQNLVNNRNFWLNVESLTTILEPAKNAVKSIEGKNATMADVFLALIQMATAIKALSTESTEELKEWKQFDHELYLLAYFLHPKFRGKGFIPKTYQLLIQRKAFALWSKMGGGLKSAFTLAVQMNNYDDF
;
A
#
# COMPACT_ATOMS: atom_id res chain seq x y z
N MET A 1 33.72 22.54 30.76
CA MET A 1 32.43 21.85 30.55
C MET A 1 32.24 21.46 29.08
N LEU A 2 32.29 22.39 28.12
CA LEU A 2 32.09 22.14 26.68
C LEU A 2 32.98 21.06 26.00
N ILE A 3 34.23 20.88 26.44
CA ILE A 3 35.17 19.93 25.80
C ILE A 3 34.83 18.47 26.16
N ALA A 4 34.38 18.21 27.38
CA ALA A 4 34.00 16.89 27.85
C ALA A 4 32.75 16.38 27.14
N ASP A 5 31.77 17.27 26.90
CA ASP A 5 30.55 16.96 26.16
C ASP A 5 30.84 16.60 24.69
N SER A 6 31.80 17.29 24.04
CA SER A 6 32.16 16.96 22.65
C SER A 6 32.86 15.60 22.52
N LYS A 7 33.69 15.22 23.50
CA LYS A 7 34.38 13.93 23.51
C LYS A 7 33.41 12.78 23.78
N ALA A 8 32.50 12.97 24.74
CA ALA A 8 31.42 12.02 25.02
C ALA A 8 30.48 11.84 23.80
N MET A 9 30.14 12.93 23.10
CA MET A 9 29.35 12.87 21.86
C MET A 9 30.06 12.04 20.77
N ASN A 10 31.37 12.24 20.60
CA ASN A 10 32.16 11.49 19.62
C ASN A 10 32.19 9.98 19.93
N GLN A 11 32.31 9.63 21.20
CA GLN A 11 32.32 8.23 21.65
C GLN A 11 30.96 7.56 21.47
N THR A 12 29.86 8.26 21.73
CA THR A 12 28.50 7.78 21.46
C THR A 12 28.27 7.54 19.96
N LEU A 13 28.74 8.44 19.10
CA LEU A 13 28.67 8.28 17.64
C LEU A 13 29.49 7.07 17.16
N GLN A 14 30.71 6.89 17.69
CA GLN A 14 31.52 5.71 17.37
C GLN A 14 30.83 4.40 17.79
N ASN A 15 30.23 4.38 18.98
CA ASN A 15 29.49 3.20 19.44
C ASN A 15 28.28 2.91 18.55
N LEU A 16 27.57 3.95 18.08
CA LEU A 16 26.44 3.80 17.18
C LEU A 16 26.86 3.27 15.79
N VAL A 17 27.91 3.87 15.21
CA VAL A 17 28.45 3.47 13.89
C VAL A 17 29.01 2.05 13.91
N ASN A 18 29.58 1.61 15.04
CA ASN A 18 30.10 0.24 15.17
C ASN A 18 29.01 -0.77 15.58
N ASN A 19 27.79 -0.33 15.89
CA ASN A 19 26.71 -1.21 16.28
C ASN A 19 26.08 -1.88 15.05
N ARG A 20 26.33 -3.17 14.85
CA ARG A 20 25.69 -3.94 13.76
C ARG A 20 24.16 -3.90 13.80
N ASN A 21 23.57 -3.91 14.99
CA ASN A 21 22.12 -3.88 15.15
C ASN A 21 21.53 -2.55 14.68
N PHE A 22 22.26 -1.45 14.83
CA PHE A 22 21.86 -0.16 14.25
C PHE A 22 21.75 -0.26 12.73
N TRP A 23 22.76 -0.83 12.05
CA TRP A 23 22.73 -0.98 10.59
C TRP A 23 21.66 -1.95 10.10
N LEU A 24 21.42 -3.06 10.80
CA LEU A 24 20.33 -3.99 10.48
C LEU A 24 18.96 -3.30 10.59
N ASN A 25 18.77 -2.43 11.58
CA ASN A 25 17.55 -1.64 11.71
C ASN A 25 17.41 -0.62 10.57
N VAL A 26 18.50 0.05 10.17
CA VAL A 26 18.52 0.99 9.04
C VAL A 26 18.18 0.29 7.72
N GLU A 27 18.71 -0.91 7.49
CA GLU A 27 18.42 -1.73 6.32
C GLU A 27 16.95 -2.17 6.30
N SER A 28 16.42 -2.59 7.45
CA SER A 28 15.00 -2.94 7.62
C SER A 28 14.08 -1.74 7.32
N LEU A 29 14.42 -0.55 7.85
CA LEU A 29 13.69 0.69 7.55
C LEU A 29 13.75 1.05 6.07
N THR A 30 14.91 0.89 5.44
CA THR A 30 15.08 1.16 4.00
C THR A 30 14.18 0.24 3.18
N THR A 31 14.11 -1.03 3.55
CA THR A 31 13.25 -2.04 2.89
C THR A 31 11.76 -1.69 3.04
N ILE A 32 11.33 -1.22 4.23
CA ILE A 32 9.95 -0.76 4.45
C ILE A 32 9.64 0.49 3.60
N LEU A 33 10.56 1.44 3.52
CA LEU A 33 10.31 2.76 2.91
C LEU A 33 10.51 2.79 1.38
N GLU A 34 11.22 1.81 0.82
CA GLU A 34 11.51 1.75 -0.61
C GLU A 34 10.25 1.74 -1.50
N PRO A 35 9.20 0.93 -1.21
CA PRO A 35 7.94 1.00 -1.97
C PRO A 35 7.28 2.38 -1.91
N ALA A 36 7.26 3.05 -0.75
CA ALA A 36 6.73 4.41 -0.60
C ALA A 36 7.49 5.41 -1.47
N LYS A 37 8.83 5.38 -1.42
CA LYS A 37 9.69 6.24 -2.23
C LYS A 37 9.42 6.04 -3.73
N ASN A 38 9.29 4.79 -4.17
CA ASN A 38 9.02 4.48 -5.57
C ASN A 38 7.61 4.92 -6.00
N ALA A 39 6.61 4.80 -5.12
CA ALA A 39 5.27 5.30 -5.37
C ALA A 39 5.25 6.83 -5.51
N VAL A 40 5.87 7.57 -4.57
CA VAL A 40 5.96 9.03 -4.63
C VAL A 40 6.62 9.48 -5.93
N LYS A 41 7.77 8.91 -6.29
CA LYS A 41 8.45 9.22 -7.56
C LYS A 41 7.56 8.95 -8.78
N SER A 42 6.80 7.87 -8.76
CA SER A 42 5.93 7.49 -9.89
C SER A 42 4.73 8.42 -10.01
N ILE A 43 4.17 8.88 -8.87
CA ILE A 43 3.12 9.91 -8.82
C ILE A 43 3.66 11.24 -9.35
N GLU A 44 4.83 11.68 -8.86
CA GLU A 44 5.49 12.92 -9.30
C GLU A 44 5.80 12.91 -10.81
N GLY A 45 6.23 11.75 -11.32
CA GLY A 45 6.46 11.53 -12.75
C GLY A 45 5.19 11.42 -13.59
N LYS A 46 3.99 11.52 -13.00
CA LYS A 46 2.68 11.30 -13.66
C LYS A 46 2.55 9.94 -14.36
N ASN A 47 3.34 8.97 -13.92
CA ASN A 47 3.38 7.61 -14.49
C ASN A 47 2.73 6.57 -13.56
N ALA A 48 2.10 7.01 -12.46
CA ALA A 48 1.39 6.15 -11.52
C ALA A 48 -0.12 6.37 -11.58
N THR A 49 -0.83 5.26 -11.47
CA THR A 49 -2.26 5.21 -11.18
C THR A 49 -2.50 5.06 -9.68
N MET A 50 -3.75 5.28 -9.23
CA MET A 50 -4.16 5.00 -7.85
C MET A 50 -3.88 3.53 -7.44
N ALA A 51 -3.94 2.61 -8.39
CA ALA A 51 -3.66 1.20 -8.17
C ALA A 51 -2.17 0.94 -7.92
N ASP A 52 -1.27 1.66 -8.60
CA ASP A 52 0.18 1.57 -8.35
C ASP A 52 0.52 2.06 -6.93
N VAL A 53 -0.14 3.14 -6.48
CA VAL A 53 0.01 3.66 -5.11
C VAL A 53 -0.48 2.63 -4.10
N PHE A 54 -1.63 2.01 -4.35
CA PHE A 54 -2.15 0.98 -3.45
C PHE A 54 -1.26 -0.27 -3.40
N LEU A 55 -0.67 -0.67 -4.52
CA LEU A 55 0.29 -1.77 -4.52
C LEU A 55 1.49 -1.47 -3.62
N ALA A 56 2.03 -0.24 -3.68
CA ALA A 56 3.11 0.17 -2.80
C ALA A 56 2.71 0.14 -1.33
N LEU A 57 1.46 0.53 -0.99
CA LEU A 57 0.92 0.39 0.37
C LEU A 57 0.89 -1.07 0.83
N ILE A 58 0.46 -2.01 -0.02
CA ILE A 58 0.45 -3.44 0.29
C ILE A 58 1.87 -3.97 0.50
N GLN A 59 2.82 -3.55 -0.34
CA GLN A 59 4.23 -3.94 -0.23
C GLN A 59 4.84 -3.47 1.10
N MET A 60 4.55 -2.22 1.52
CA MET A 60 4.98 -1.71 2.83
C MET A 60 4.37 -2.50 3.97
N ALA A 61 3.06 -2.74 3.95
CA ALA A 61 2.38 -3.52 4.99
C ALA A 61 2.96 -4.95 5.10
N THR A 62 3.33 -5.55 3.97
CA THR A 62 3.97 -6.87 3.92
C THR A 62 5.37 -6.84 4.51
N ALA A 63 6.18 -5.83 4.16
CA ALA A 63 7.52 -5.64 4.73
C ALA A 63 7.48 -5.42 6.24
N ILE A 64 6.55 -4.60 6.74
CA ILE A 64 6.32 -4.38 8.18
C ILE A 64 5.94 -5.69 8.88
N LYS A 65 5.02 -6.46 8.30
CA LYS A 65 4.59 -7.75 8.85
C LYS A 65 5.73 -8.77 8.93
N ALA A 66 6.67 -8.75 7.98
CA ALA A 66 7.84 -9.63 8.01
C ALA A 66 8.84 -9.27 9.13
N LEU A 67 8.80 -8.02 9.62
CA LEU A 67 9.70 -7.50 10.65
C LEU A 67 9.11 -7.58 12.06
N SER A 68 7.79 -7.56 12.21
CA SER A 68 7.13 -7.61 13.52
C SER A 68 6.73 -9.03 13.93
N THR A 69 7.04 -9.41 15.19
CA THR A 69 6.45 -10.58 15.86
C THR A 69 5.16 -10.25 16.62
N GLU A 70 4.81 -8.97 16.79
CA GLU A 70 3.62 -8.52 17.51
C GLU A 70 2.60 -7.79 16.63
N SER A 71 1.33 -7.90 17.03
CA SER A 71 0.13 -7.63 16.24
C SER A 71 0.03 -6.20 15.71
N THR A 72 -0.48 -6.12 14.47
CA THR A 72 -0.76 -4.98 13.59
C THR A 72 -1.76 -3.92 14.12
N GLU A 73 -1.72 -3.58 15.40
CA GLU A 73 -2.62 -2.60 16.02
C GLU A 73 -2.45 -1.18 15.45
N GLU A 74 -1.26 -0.85 14.93
CA GLU A 74 -0.96 0.42 14.25
C GLU A 74 -1.64 0.56 12.87
N LEU A 75 -2.21 -0.52 12.31
CA LEU A 75 -3.03 -0.43 11.09
C LEU A 75 -4.43 0.18 11.33
N LYS A 76 -4.77 0.56 12.56
CA LYS A 76 -6.08 1.16 12.89
C LYS A 76 -6.33 2.49 12.18
N GLU A 77 -5.28 3.25 11.84
CA GLU A 77 -5.40 4.49 11.07
C GLU A 77 -5.81 4.28 9.61
N TRP A 78 -5.78 3.04 9.12
CA TRP A 78 -6.18 2.74 7.74
C TRP A 78 -7.68 2.86 7.51
N LYS A 79 -8.48 3.05 8.58
CA LYS A 79 -9.89 3.43 8.47
C LYS A 79 -10.13 4.76 7.74
N GLN A 80 -9.12 5.63 7.69
CA GLN A 80 -9.21 6.90 6.93
C GLN A 80 -9.23 6.69 5.42
N PHE A 81 -8.73 5.54 4.96
CA PHE A 81 -8.65 5.22 3.55
C PHE A 81 -9.95 4.57 3.08
N ASP A 82 -10.41 4.98 1.90
CA ASP A 82 -11.57 4.37 1.23
C ASP A 82 -11.20 2.96 0.72
N HIS A 83 -11.22 2.00 1.64
CA HIS A 83 -10.76 0.64 1.39
C HIS A 83 -11.45 0.00 0.17
N GLU A 84 -12.74 0.27 -0.04
CA GLU A 84 -13.48 -0.25 -1.21
C GLU A 84 -12.95 0.34 -2.52
N LEU A 85 -12.59 1.63 -2.54
CA LEU A 85 -12.01 2.28 -3.71
C LEU A 85 -10.65 1.67 -4.06
N TYR A 86 -9.84 1.40 -3.05
CA TYR A 86 -8.53 0.78 -3.23
C TYR A 86 -8.62 -0.67 -3.68
N LEU A 87 -9.54 -1.45 -3.11
CA LEU A 87 -9.82 -2.81 -3.55
C LEU A 87 -10.30 -2.82 -5.01
N LEU A 88 -11.15 -1.88 -5.40
CA LEU A 88 -11.58 -1.72 -6.80
C LEU A 88 -10.42 -1.33 -7.72
N ALA A 89 -9.54 -0.42 -7.30
CA ALA A 89 -8.36 -0.03 -8.07
C ALA A 89 -7.40 -1.21 -8.29
N TYR A 90 -7.15 -2.01 -7.25
CA TYR A 90 -6.36 -3.23 -7.38
C TYR A 90 -7.02 -4.23 -8.32
N PHE A 91 -8.33 -4.45 -8.16
CA PHE A 91 -9.09 -5.39 -8.97
C PHE A 91 -8.94 -5.06 -10.46
N LEU A 92 -9.09 -3.78 -10.83
CA LEU A 92 -8.98 -3.28 -12.21
C LEU A 92 -7.53 -3.13 -12.72
N HIS A 93 -6.52 -3.45 -11.90
CA HIS A 93 -5.14 -3.23 -12.30
C HIS A 93 -4.70 -4.23 -13.38
N PRO A 94 -4.16 -3.79 -14.54
CA PRO A 94 -3.89 -4.68 -15.67
C PRO A 94 -2.92 -5.83 -15.40
N LYS A 95 -2.01 -5.68 -14.43
CA LYS A 95 -1.06 -6.74 -14.04
C LYS A 95 -1.65 -7.76 -13.06
N PHE A 96 -2.61 -7.34 -12.23
CA PHE A 96 -3.18 -8.20 -11.20
C PHE A 96 -4.50 -8.81 -11.64
N ARG A 97 -5.41 -8.02 -12.23
CA ARG A 97 -6.71 -8.47 -12.74
C ARG A 97 -7.41 -9.39 -11.74
N GLY A 98 -7.67 -8.87 -10.54
CA GLY A 98 -8.29 -9.67 -9.48
C GLY A 98 -7.47 -10.85 -8.93
N LYS A 99 -6.32 -11.22 -9.48
CA LYS A 99 -5.53 -12.36 -8.98
C LYS A 99 -5.14 -12.19 -7.51
N GLY A 100 -5.42 -13.23 -6.72
CA GLY A 100 -5.22 -13.24 -5.28
C GLY A 100 -6.39 -12.69 -4.46
N PHE A 101 -7.46 -12.18 -5.10
CA PHE A 101 -8.70 -11.88 -4.38
C PHE A 101 -9.44 -13.16 -4.00
N ILE A 102 -10.04 -13.16 -2.81
CA ILE A 102 -11.03 -14.17 -2.40
C ILE A 102 -12.39 -13.68 -2.92
N PRO A 103 -12.95 -14.27 -4.00
CA PRO A 103 -14.07 -13.67 -4.73
C PRO A 103 -15.28 -13.46 -3.83
N LYS A 104 -15.66 -14.48 -3.05
CA LYS A 104 -16.85 -14.43 -2.19
C LYS A 104 -16.82 -13.33 -1.12
N THR A 105 -15.63 -12.92 -0.66
CA THR A 105 -15.49 -11.98 0.46
C THR A 105 -15.58 -10.53 0.00
N TYR A 106 -14.97 -10.20 -1.14
CA TYR A 106 -14.79 -8.80 -1.53
C TYR A 106 -15.48 -8.42 -2.86
N GLN A 107 -15.96 -9.39 -3.65
CA GLN A 107 -16.61 -9.12 -4.93
C GLN A 107 -17.84 -8.21 -4.78
N LEU A 108 -18.67 -8.44 -3.76
CA LEU A 108 -19.82 -7.56 -3.48
C LEU A 108 -19.40 -6.13 -3.14
N LEU A 109 -18.31 -5.95 -2.38
CA LEU A 109 -17.79 -4.62 -2.00
C LEU A 109 -17.27 -3.88 -3.24
N ILE A 110 -16.46 -4.57 -4.05
CA ILE A 110 -15.90 -4.02 -5.29
C ILE A 110 -17.01 -3.64 -6.28
N GLN A 111 -17.99 -4.53 -6.49
CA GLN A 111 -19.13 -4.26 -7.39
C GLN A 111 -19.99 -3.10 -6.90
N ARG A 112 -20.27 -3.03 -5.60
CA ARG A 112 -21.00 -1.90 -5.00
C ARG A 112 -20.26 -0.59 -5.23
N LYS A 113 -18.94 -0.58 -5.03
CA LYS A 113 -18.13 0.61 -5.24
C LYS A 113 -18.09 1.05 -6.70
N ALA A 114 -17.90 0.10 -7.60
CA ALA A 114 -17.94 0.34 -9.05
C ALA A 114 -19.30 0.89 -9.48
N PHE A 115 -20.40 0.31 -8.98
CA PHE A 115 -21.76 0.78 -9.25
C PHE A 115 -21.99 2.20 -8.74
N ALA A 116 -21.55 2.51 -7.52
CA ALA A 116 -21.69 3.85 -6.94
C ALA A 116 -20.92 4.91 -7.76
N LEU A 117 -19.71 4.59 -8.22
CA LEU A 117 -18.94 5.46 -9.11
C LEU A 117 -19.59 5.61 -10.48
N TRP A 118 -20.05 4.50 -11.08
CA TRP A 118 -20.74 4.49 -12.36
C TRP A 118 -22.00 5.35 -12.35
N SER A 119 -22.82 5.21 -11.31
CA SER A 119 -24.04 6.01 -11.12
C SER A 119 -23.73 7.50 -10.96
N LYS A 120 -22.65 7.85 -10.24
CA LYS A 120 -22.19 9.24 -10.12
C LYS A 120 -21.75 9.86 -11.45
N MET A 121 -21.30 9.05 -12.40
CA MET A 121 -20.93 9.48 -13.76
C MET A 121 -22.13 9.56 -14.71
N GLY A 122 -23.37 9.39 -14.22
CA GLY A 122 -24.59 9.40 -15.04
C GLY A 122 -24.94 8.04 -15.65
N GLY A 123 -24.29 6.96 -15.21
CA GLY A 123 -24.56 5.61 -15.67
C GLY A 123 -25.93 5.09 -15.22
N GLY A 124 -26.66 4.45 -16.13
CA GLY A 124 -27.97 3.87 -15.86
C GLY A 124 -27.93 2.39 -15.45
N LEU A 125 -29.05 1.87 -14.93
CA LEU A 125 -29.22 0.48 -14.47
C LEU A 125 -28.76 -0.58 -15.48
N LYS A 126 -29.10 -0.42 -16.77
CA LYS A 126 -28.70 -1.37 -17.83
C LYS A 126 -27.19 -1.43 -18.03
N SER A 127 -26.53 -0.27 -18.07
CA SER A 127 -25.07 -0.17 -18.19
C SER A 127 -24.35 -0.68 -16.95
N ALA A 128 -24.92 -0.45 -15.76
CA ALA A 128 -24.42 -0.99 -14.51
C ALA A 128 -24.48 -2.53 -14.45
N PHE A 129 -25.57 -3.13 -14.93
CA PHE A 129 -25.68 -4.58 -15.03
C PHE A 129 -24.62 -5.16 -15.97
N THR A 130 -24.40 -4.49 -17.10
CA THR A 130 -23.33 -4.86 -18.05
C THR A 130 -21.95 -4.81 -17.40
N LEU A 131 -21.66 -3.74 -16.66
CA LEU A 131 -20.42 -3.58 -15.89
C LEU A 131 -20.22 -4.73 -14.89
N ALA A 132 -21.27 -5.12 -14.14
CA ALA A 132 -21.17 -6.21 -13.18
C ALA A 132 -20.83 -7.56 -13.85
N VAL A 133 -21.41 -7.85 -15.02
CA VAL A 133 -21.10 -9.05 -15.80
C VAL A 133 -19.65 -9.01 -16.29
N GLN A 134 -19.19 -7.87 -16.81
CA GLN A 134 -17.80 -7.70 -17.26
C GLN A 134 -16.80 -7.89 -16.11
N MET A 135 -17.11 -7.37 -14.93
CA MET A 135 -16.27 -7.56 -13.73
C MET A 135 -16.22 -9.02 -13.29
N ASN A 136 -17.29 -9.81 -13.46
CA ASN A 136 -17.27 -11.23 -13.12
C ASN A 136 -16.36 -12.07 -14.04
N ASN A 137 -16.17 -11.61 -15.27
CA ASN A 137 -15.37 -12.30 -16.28
C ASN A 137 -13.99 -11.64 -16.46
N TYR A 138 -13.60 -10.74 -15.58
CA TYR A 138 -12.40 -9.91 -15.77
C TYR A 138 -11.10 -10.72 -15.74
N ASP A 139 -11.11 -11.86 -15.04
CA ASP A 139 -9.97 -12.76 -14.91
C ASP A 139 -9.74 -13.62 -16.18
N ASP A 140 -10.73 -13.67 -17.09
CA ASP A 140 -10.74 -14.50 -18.32
C ASP A 140 -10.16 -13.78 -19.56
N PHE A 141 -9.77 -12.51 -19.43
CA PHE A 141 -9.13 -11.69 -20.48
C PHE A 141 -7.66 -11.41 -20.13
#